data_AF-A0A2W6HW87-F1
#
_entry.id   AF-A0A2W6HW87-F1
#
_cell.length_a   1.000
_cell.length_b   1.000
_cell.length_c   1.000
_cell.angle_alpha   90.00
_cell.angle_beta   90.00
_cell.angle_gamma   90.00
#
_symmetry.space_group_name_H-M   'P 1'
#
loop_
_entity.id
_entity.type
_entity.pdbx_description
1 polymer ?
#
loop_
_entity_poly.entity_id
_entity_poly.type
_entity_poly.pdbx_seq_one_letter_code
_entity_poly.pdbx_strand_id
1 'polypeptide(L)'
;MRRRTGPICPGYVRRISPTACSVMPFTGSSVEDMEQLRHLAKQYARQVPFGLDWPVNFWADKIGWETEDQAARVWLNAYFSRNNDPALQPGNTTRH
;
A
#
# COMPACT_ATOMS: atom_id res chain seq x y z
N MET A 1 -12.80 0.76 -6.19
CA MET A 1 -12.60 1.25 -4.80
C MET A 1 -13.78 0.80 -3.94
N ARG A 2 -13.54 0.24 -2.75
CA ARG A 2 -14.61 -0.27 -1.87
C ARG A 2 -14.72 0.64 -0.64
N ARG A 3 -15.93 1.10 -0.31
CA ARG A 3 -16.26 1.73 0.97
C ARG A 3 -16.49 0.62 1.99
N ARG A 4 -15.61 0.47 2.99
CA ARG A 4 -15.71 -0.63 3.97
C ARG A 4 -15.34 -0.23 5.39
N THR A 5 -16.24 -0.57 6.32
CA THR A 5 -15.98 -0.77 7.74
C THR A 5 -15.63 -2.25 7.93
N GLY A 6 -14.34 -2.59 8.02
CA GLY A 6 -13.87 -3.99 8.13
C GLY A 6 -12.36 -4.14 7.93
N PRO A 7 -11.79 -5.35 8.05
CA PRO A 7 -10.35 -5.54 7.85
C PRO A 7 -9.90 -5.09 6.44
N ILE A 8 -8.72 -4.47 6.37
CA ILE A 8 -8.08 -4.07 5.11
C ILE A 8 -7.33 -5.26 4.51
N CYS A 9 -7.40 -5.43 3.19
CA CYS A 9 -6.68 -6.49 2.49
C CYS A 9 -5.17 -6.17 2.43
N PRO A 10 -4.28 -7.20 2.43
CA PRO A 10 -2.86 -7.01 2.14
C PRO A 10 -2.62 -6.21 0.86
N GLY A 11 -1.65 -5.28 0.89
CA GLY A 11 -1.34 -4.40 -0.25
C GLY A 11 -2.27 -3.19 -0.38
N TYR A 12 -3.13 -2.93 0.60
CA TYR A 12 -4.01 -1.76 0.64
C TYR A 12 -3.70 -0.82 1.80
N VAL A 13 -4.03 0.44 1.59
CA VAL A 13 -4.02 1.52 2.57
C VAL A 13 -5.42 2.09 2.76
N ARG A 14 -5.78 2.38 4.01
CA ARG A 14 -7.01 3.08 4.38
C ARG A 14 -6.69 4.23 5.30
N ARG A 15 -7.24 5.41 5.04
CA ARG A 15 -7.21 6.51 6.00
C ARG A 15 -8.21 6.27 7.14
N ILE A 16 -7.71 6.26 8.37
CA ILE A 16 -8.50 6.03 9.59
C ILE A 16 -8.69 7.30 10.42
N SER A 17 -7.84 8.32 10.23
CA SER A 17 -7.99 9.63 10.85
C SER A 17 -7.42 10.74 9.96
N PRO A 18 -7.60 12.03 10.30
CA PRO A 18 -7.04 13.12 9.51
C PRO A 18 -5.52 13.05 9.32
N THR A 19 -4.81 12.35 10.20
CA THR A 19 -3.35 12.26 10.25
C THR A 19 -2.82 10.83 10.25
N ALA A 20 -3.68 9.82 10.15
CA ALA A 20 -3.26 8.42 10.20
C ALA A 20 -3.92 7.56 9.12
N CYS A 21 -3.09 6.71 8.51
CA CYS A 21 -3.48 5.62 7.64
C CYS A 21 -3.14 4.28 8.27
N SER A 22 -4.04 3.32 8.12
CA SER A 22 -3.76 1.91 8.33
C SER A 22 -3.27 1.33 6.99
N VAL A 23 -2.11 0.71 6.99
CA VAL A 23 -1.55 0.02 5.83
C VAL A 23 -1.44 -1.46 6.18
N MET A 24 -1.92 -2.33 5.30
CA MET A 24 -1.71 -3.76 5.44
C MET A 24 -0.56 -4.19 4.53
N PRO A 25 0.56 -4.68 5.06
CA PRO A 25 1.66 -5.18 4.24
C PRO A 25 1.22 -6.43 3.45
N PHE A 26 1.89 -6.69 2.34
CA PHE A 26 1.77 -7.97 1.64
C PHE A 26 2.33 -9.12 2.50
N THR A 27 1.80 -10.33 2.31
CA THR A 27 2.36 -11.54 2.93
C THR A 27 3.82 -11.73 2.48
N GLY A 28 4.73 -11.94 3.43
CA GLY A 28 6.17 -12.06 3.15
C GLY A 28 6.96 -10.75 3.21
N SER A 29 6.31 -9.62 3.49
CA SER A 29 7.03 -8.35 3.72
C SER A 29 8.02 -8.46 4.88
N SER A 30 9.21 -7.90 4.71
CA SER A 30 10.22 -7.86 5.77
C SER A 30 9.84 -6.87 6.89
N VAL A 31 10.57 -6.91 8.01
CA VAL A 31 10.41 -5.93 9.09
C VAL A 31 10.69 -4.51 8.60
N GLU A 32 11.73 -4.35 7.79
CA GLU A 32 12.12 -3.08 7.18
C GLU A 32 11.03 -2.53 6.25
N ASP A 33 10.42 -3.39 5.42
CA ASP A 33 9.28 -3.00 4.58
C ASP A 33 8.11 -2.50 5.44
N MET A 34 7.81 -3.19 6.55
CA MET A 34 6.74 -2.79 7.47
C MET A 34 7.03 -1.46 8.18
N GLU A 35 8.28 -1.21 8.57
CA GLU A 35 8.70 0.06 9.16
C GLU A 35 8.61 1.21 8.16
N GLN A 36 9.10 0.99 6.94
CA GLN A 36 9.05 1.98 5.87
C GLN A 36 7.60 2.30 5.46
N LEU A 37 6.73 1.30 5.33
CA LEU A 37 5.30 1.52 5.10
C LEU A 37 4.65 2.34 6.21
N ARG A 38 4.96 2.05 7.48
CA ARG A 38 4.43 2.81 8.62
C ARG A 38 4.93 4.24 8.63
N HIS A 39 6.17 4.48 8.23
CA HIS A 39 6.73 5.82 8.09
C HIS A 39 5.97 6.62 7.01
N LEU A 40 5.86 6.07 5.81
CA LEU A 40 5.13 6.70 4.70
C LEU A 40 3.64 6.90 5.03
N ALA A 41 3.01 5.97 5.75
CA ALA A 41 1.62 6.06 6.15
C ALA A 41 1.33 7.26 7.07
N LYS A 42 2.29 7.61 7.93
CA LYS A 42 2.20 8.80 8.80
C LYS A 42 2.37 10.07 7.98
N GLN A 43 3.35 10.09 7.08
CA GLN A 43 3.71 11.27 6.31
C GLN A 43 2.63 11.65 5.28
N TYR A 44 2.09 10.67 4.55
CA TYR A 44 1.17 10.92 3.43
C TYR A 44 -0.26 10.46 3.72
N ALA A 45 -0.65 10.36 5.00
CA ALA A 45 -2.00 9.96 5.38
C ALA A 45 -3.07 10.80 4.67
N ARG A 46 -2.81 12.10 4.51
CA ARG A 46 -3.71 13.06 3.88
C ARG A 46 -4.02 12.76 2.41
N GLN A 47 -3.14 12.03 1.72
CA GLN A 47 -3.28 11.70 0.30
C GLN A 47 -4.26 10.54 0.05
N VAL A 48 -4.65 9.82 1.10
CA VAL A 48 -5.69 8.80 1.00
C VAL A 48 -7.04 9.43 1.40
N PRO A 49 -8.08 9.31 0.58
CA PRO A 49 -9.41 9.81 0.93
C PRO A 49 -10.04 8.95 2.03
N PHE A 50 -10.91 9.57 2.83
CA PHE A 50 -11.64 8.86 3.87
C PHE A 50 -12.63 7.84 3.31
N GLY A 51 -12.72 6.71 4.00
CA GLY A 51 -13.70 5.68 3.72
C GLY A 51 -13.43 4.86 2.46
N LEU A 52 -12.25 4.97 1.84
CA LEU A 52 -11.87 4.13 0.69
C LEU A 52 -10.57 3.38 0.97
N ASP A 53 -10.53 2.14 0.52
CA ASP A 53 -9.31 1.34 0.47
C ASP A 53 -8.62 1.57 -0.88
N TRP A 54 -7.37 2.00 -0.82
CA TRP A 54 -6.54 2.23 -1.99
C TRP A 54 -5.46 1.17 -2.07
N PRO A 55 -5.20 0.58 -3.24
CA PRO A 55 -4.02 -0.25 -3.41
C PRO A 55 -2.76 0.62 -3.33
N VAL A 56 -1.67 0.03 -2.83
CA VAL A 56 -0.42 0.77 -2.54
C VAL A 56 0.17 1.45 -3.79
N ASN A 57 0.08 0.84 -4.98
CA ASN A 57 0.54 1.47 -6.22
C ASN A 57 -0.24 2.75 -6.56
N PHE A 58 -1.56 2.75 -6.38
CA PHE A 58 -2.37 3.94 -6.65
C PHE A 58 -2.08 5.05 -5.63
N TRP A 59 -1.83 4.70 -4.37
CA TRP A 59 -1.35 5.65 -3.38
C TRP A 59 0.04 6.22 -3.73
N ALA A 60 0.95 5.38 -4.24
CA ALA A 60 2.26 5.81 -4.73
C ALA A 60 2.16 6.85 -5.84
N ASP A 61 1.31 6.61 -6.83
CA ASP A 61 1.05 7.56 -7.91
C ASP A 61 0.51 8.89 -7.36
N LYS A 62 -0.39 8.83 -6.38
CA LYS A 62 -0.97 10.04 -5.80
C LYS A 62 0.03 10.85 -4.99
N ILE A 63 0.92 10.20 -4.24
CA ILE A 63 2.04 10.87 -3.55
C ILE A 63 2.92 11.59 -4.58
N GLY A 64 3.37 10.89 -5.62
CA GLY A 64 4.25 11.49 -6.61
C GLY A 64 3.62 12.65 -7.39
N TRP A 65 2.28 12.65 -7.56
CA TRP A 65 1.57 13.75 -8.22
C TRP A 65 1.32 14.96 -7.30
N GLU A 66 0.92 14.74 -6.04
CA GLU A 66 0.50 15.83 -5.14
C GLU A 66 1.63 16.42 -4.30
N THR A 67 2.66 15.65 -4.00
CA THR A 67 3.76 16.10 -3.13
C THR A 67 5.09 16.15 -3.86
N GLU A 68 5.10 15.79 -5.14
CA GLU A 68 6.30 15.70 -5.99
C GLU A 68 7.40 14.77 -5.42
N ASP A 69 7.03 13.89 -4.49
CA ASP A 69 7.97 12.99 -3.83
C ASP A 69 8.18 11.73 -4.68
N GLN A 70 9.10 11.84 -5.63
CA GLN A 70 9.42 10.75 -6.54
C GLN A 70 10.10 9.57 -5.83
N ALA A 71 10.82 9.80 -4.73
CA ALA A 71 11.49 8.74 -3.99
C ALA A 71 10.45 7.82 -3.32
N ALA A 72 9.47 8.40 -2.63
CA ALA A 72 8.37 7.64 -2.04
C ALA A 72 7.55 6.88 -3.09
N ARG A 73 7.24 7.53 -4.22
CA ARG A 73 6.54 6.89 -5.34
C ARG A 73 7.31 5.68 -5.88
N VAL A 74 8.60 5.85 -6.20
CA VAL A 74 9.43 4.77 -6.76
C VAL A 74 9.55 3.61 -5.78
N TRP A 75 9.77 3.90 -4.50
CA TRP A 75 9.87 2.86 -3.48
C TRP A 75 8.58 2.07 -3.34
N LEU A 76 7.41 2.74 -3.24
CA LEU A 76 6.12 2.07 -3.10
C LEU A 76 5.74 1.26 -4.35
N ASN A 77 6.06 1.75 -5.55
CA ASN A 77 5.85 1.00 -6.79
C ASN A 77 6.75 -0.23 -6.87
N ALA A 78 8.02 -0.12 -6.50
CA ALA A 78 8.92 -1.27 -6.42
C ALA A 78 8.43 -2.29 -5.37
N TYR A 79 8.04 -1.81 -4.19
CA TYR A 79 7.46 -2.66 -3.13
C TYR A 79 6.20 -3.39 -3.61
N PHE A 80 5.30 -2.68 -4.30
CA PHE A 80 4.10 -3.29 -4.87
C PHE A 80 4.44 -4.35 -5.92
N SER A 81 5.31 -4.03 -6.88
CA SER A 81 5.67 -4.98 -7.95
C SER A 81 6.35 -6.24 -7.41
N ARG A 82 7.27 -6.12 -6.45
CA ARG A 82 7.96 -7.27 -5.84
C ARG A 82 7.01 -8.24 -5.14
N ASN A 83 5.97 -7.71 -4.48
CA ASN A 83 5.10 -8.50 -3.60
C ASN A 83 3.74 -8.86 -4.21
N ASN A 84 3.32 -8.15 -5.27
CA ASN A 84 2.09 -8.41 -6.00
C ASN A 84 2.31 -9.28 -7.25
N ASP A 85 3.55 -9.73 -7.50
CA ASP A 85 3.86 -10.65 -8.59
C ASP A 85 3.18 -12.02 -8.35
N PRO A 86 2.27 -12.46 -9.24
CA PRO A 86 1.60 -13.76 -9.10
C PRO A 86 2.57 -14.95 -9.13
N ALA A 87 3.78 -14.81 -9.69
CA ALA A 87 4.80 -15.87 -9.71
C ALA A 87 5.46 -16.10 -8.34
N LEU A 88 5.36 -15.14 -7.42
CA LEU A 88 5.95 -15.20 -6.08
C LEU A 88 4.94 -15.49 -4.97
N GLN A 89 3.65 -15.62 -5.30
CA GLN A 89 2.63 -16.04 -4.33
C GLN A 89 2.67 -17.57 -4.15
N PRO A 90 2.96 -18.09 -2.93
CA PRO A 90 2.89 -19.53 -2.68
C PRO A 90 1.42 -19.97 -2.73
N GLY A 91 0.94 -20.39 -3.91
CA GLY A 91 -0.43 -20.88 -4.05
C GLY A 91 -0.96 -21.16 -5.45
N ASN A 92 -0.42 -20.58 -6.52
CA ASN A 92 -0.99 -20.80 -7.87
C ASN A 92 -0.19 -21.82 -8.69
N THR A 93 -0.26 -23.10 -8.28
CA THR A 93 -0.03 -24.21 -9.21
C THR A 93 -1.34 -24.49 -9.94
N THR A 94 -1.68 -23.69 -10.95
CA THR A 94 -2.69 -24.11 -11.92
C THR A 94 -2.04 -25.17 -12.80
N ARG A 95 -2.32 -26.44 -12.48
CA ARG A 95 -2.02 -27.59 -13.35
C ARG A 95 -2.74 -27.36 -14.68
N HIS A 96 -1.98 -27.35 -15.77
CA HIS A 96 -2.47 -27.56 -17.12
C HIS A 96 -2.49 -29.05 -17.43
#